data_AF-A0A088BAN4-F1
#
_entry.id   AF-A0A088BAN4-F1
#
_cell.length_a   1.000
_cell.length_b   1.000
_cell.length_c   1.000
_cell.angle_alpha   90.00
_cell.angle_beta   90.00
_cell.angle_gamma   90.00
#
_symmetry.space_group_name_H-M   'P 1'
#
loop_
_entity.id
_entity.type
_entity.pdbx_description
1 polymer ?
#
loop_
_entity_poly.entity_id
_entity_poly.type
_entity_poly.pdbx_seq_one_letter_code
_entity_poly.pdbx_strand_id
1 'polypeptide(L)'
;WGATVITSMLSAVPWIGTHLTEFLWGGFSVNSATINRFFAAIVHIMVLHNNGSGNPLGISANSDRLAMHPYFIFKDLVTIIAGFILIALLVFYMPNALGHSDNYIEANPMSTPASCVPEWYYAILRA
;
A
#
# COMPACT_ATOMS: atom_id res chain seq x y z
N TRP A 1 -10.75 -0.44 15.50
CA TRP A 1 -11.44 -1.72 15.25
C TRP A 1 -10.87 -2.51 14.08
N GLY A 2 -10.56 -1.92 12.92
CA GLY A 2 -9.96 -2.64 11.79
C GLY A 2 -8.69 -3.43 12.13
N ALA A 3 -7.79 -2.85 12.94
CA ALA A 3 -6.58 -3.55 13.43
C ALA A 3 -6.91 -4.86 14.16
N THR A 4 -7.92 -4.86 15.05
CA THR A 4 -8.37 -6.04 15.79
C THR A 4 -8.91 -7.12 14.85
N VAL A 5 -9.72 -6.74 13.86
CA VAL A 5 -10.30 -7.68 12.89
C VAL A 5 -9.20 -8.31 12.03
N ILE A 6 -8.34 -7.50 11.41
CA ILE A 6 -7.30 -7.96 10.49
C ILE A 6 -6.31 -8.90 11.19
N THR A 7 -5.85 -8.54 12.38
CA THR A 7 -4.89 -9.38 13.13
C THR A 7 -5.53 -10.64 13.68
N SER A 8 -6.82 -10.60 14.08
CA SER A 8 -7.54 -11.79 14.55
C SER A 8 -7.72 -12.87 13.46
N MET A 9 -7.61 -12.53 12.17
CA MET A 9 -7.64 -13.54 11.10
C MET A 9 -6.51 -14.56 11.22
N LEU A 10 -5.38 -14.20 11.85
CA LEU A 10 -4.26 -15.12 12.08
C LEU A 10 -4.56 -16.16 13.15
N SER A 11 -5.53 -15.90 14.04
CA SER A 11 -6.01 -16.91 14.99
C SER A 11 -6.61 -18.15 14.32
N ALA A 12 -6.99 -18.05 13.04
CA ALA A 12 -7.51 -19.17 12.26
C ALA A 12 -6.43 -20.20 11.88
N VAL A 13 -5.13 -19.90 12.06
CA VAL A 13 -4.06 -20.86 11.82
C VAL A 13 -4.08 -21.93 12.92
N PRO A 14 -4.24 -23.23 12.58
CA PRO A 14 -4.27 -24.29 13.57
C PRO A 14 -3.00 -24.30 14.44
N TRP A 15 -3.18 -24.59 15.73
CA TRP A 15 -2.13 -24.76 16.76
C TRP A 15 -1.34 -23.50 17.17
N ILE A 16 -1.04 -22.59 16.24
CA ILE A 16 -0.17 -21.43 16.50
C ILE A 16 -0.85 -20.07 16.31
N GLY A 17 -2.07 -20.03 15.79
CA GLY A 17 -2.72 -18.79 15.38
C GLY A 17 -2.92 -17.76 16.49
N THR A 18 -3.28 -18.23 17.69
CA THR A 18 -3.44 -17.38 18.87
C THR A 18 -2.11 -16.73 19.26
N HIS A 19 -1.03 -17.51 19.31
CA HIS A 19 0.31 -17.04 19.61
C HIS A 19 0.85 -16.07 18.56
N LEU A 20 0.54 -16.28 17.28
CA LEU A 20 0.91 -15.36 16.19
C LEU A 20 0.20 -14.01 16.30
N THR A 21 -1.08 -14.03 16.67
CA THR A 21 -1.89 -12.82 16.85
C THR A 21 -1.37 -11.99 18.03
N GLU A 22 -1.10 -12.64 19.16
CA GLU A 22 -0.52 -12.02 20.36
C GLU A 22 0.88 -11.47 20.10
N PHE A 23 1.71 -12.21 19.35
CA PHE A 23 3.04 -11.76 18.94
C PHE A 23 2.97 -10.49 18.08
N LEU A 24 2.01 -10.39 17.16
CA LEU A 24 1.83 -9.22 16.31
C LEU A 24 1.29 -8.00 17.05
N TRP A 25 0.53 -8.20 18.13
CA TRP A 25 0.13 -7.11 19.02
C TRP A 25 1.28 -6.58 19.88
N GLY A 26 2.45 -7.22 19.83
CA GLY A 26 3.63 -6.96 20.66
C GLY A 26 4.05 -5.50 20.81
N GLY A 27 4.04 -4.99 22.06
CA GLY A 27 4.70 -3.71 22.43
C GLY A 27 6.21 -3.70 22.12
N PHE A 28 7.02 -2.63 22.23
CA PHE A 28 6.87 -1.24 22.69
C PHE A 28 7.79 -0.27 21.88
N SER A 29 8.12 -0.54 20.60
CA SER A 29 8.73 0.49 19.75
C SER A 29 8.64 0.21 18.26
N VAL A 30 8.58 1.30 17.48
CA VAL A 30 8.72 1.29 16.03
C VAL A 30 10.17 0.96 15.68
N ASN A 31 10.43 -0.17 15.01
CA ASN A 31 11.78 -0.55 14.59
C ASN A 31 11.81 -1.18 13.18
N SER A 32 12.99 -1.15 12.53
CA SER A 32 13.48 -1.78 11.26
C SER A 32 12.62 -1.81 9.99
N ALA A 33 11.31 -1.61 10.06
CA ALA A 33 10.38 -1.82 8.95
C ALA A 33 10.64 -0.88 7.76
N THR A 34 11.09 0.36 8.02
CA THR A 34 11.43 1.33 6.97
C THR A 34 12.63 0.87 6.15
N ILE A 35 13.67 0.33 6.81
CA ILE A 35 14.87 -0.20 6.13
C ILE A 35 14.51 -1.43 5.30
N ASN A 36 13.67 -2.33 5.83
CA ASN A 36 13.22 -3.52 5.10
C ASN A 36 12.38 -3.18 3.87
N ARG A 37 11.58 -2.11 3.93
CA ARG A 37 10.81 -1.62 2.77
C ARG A 37 11.72 -1.01 1.69
N PHE A 38 12.71 -0.21 2.08
CA PHE A 38 13.69 0.30 1.13
C PHE A 38 14.53 -0.82 0.51
N PHE A 39 14.92 -1.82 1.31
CA PHE A 39 15.61 -2.99 0.80
C PHE A 39 14.78 -3.75 -0.24
N ALA A 40 13.49 -3.99 0.04
CA ALA A 40 12.59 -4.61 -0.93
C ALA A 40 12.47 -3.80 -2.23
N ALA A 41 12.40 -2.46 -2.15
CA ALA A 41 12.36 -1.59 -3.34
C ALA A 41 13.66 -1.65 -4.16
N ILE A 42 14.82 -1.65 -3.49
CA ILE A 42 16.12 -1.76 -4.15
C ILE A 42 16.26 -3.12 -4.85
N VAL A 43 15.93 -4.22 -4.16
CA VAL A 43 15.95 -5.57 -4.75
C VAL A 43 15.00 -5.66 -5.93
N HIS A 44 13.80 -5.08 -5.81
CA HIS A 44 12.84 -5.04 -6.91
C HIS A 44 13.42 -4.35 -8.16
N ILE A 45 14.05 -3.19 -8.00
CA ILE A 45 14.68 -2.46 -9.10
C ILE A 45 15.86 -3.24 -9.68
N MET A 46 16.69 -3.88 -8.85
CA MET A 46 17.81 -4.71 -9.32
C MET A 46 17.34 -5.86 -10.23
N VAL A 47 16.29 -6.57 -9.82
CA VAL A 47 15.71 -7.66 -10.62
C VAL A 47 15.14 -7.11 -11.93
N LEU A 48 14.42 -6.00 -11.89
CA LEU A 48 13.89 -5.35 -13.10
C LEU A 48 15.03 -4.89 -14.04
N HIS A 49 16.11 -4.36 -13.49
CA HIS A 49 17.24 -3.86 -14.28
C HIS A 49 17.98 -4.99 -15.01
N ASN A 50 18.10 -6.17 -14.39
CA ASN A 50 18.74 -7.34 -15.00
C ASN A 50 17.96 -7.86 -16.22
N ASN A 51 16.62 -7.89 -16.14
CA ASN A 51 15.78 -8.47 -17.20
C ASN A 51 15.27 -7.42 -18.20
N GLY A 52 15.25 -6.14 -17.81
CA GLY A 52 14.59 -5.08 -18.55
C GLY A 52 13.08 -5.05 -18.35
N SER A 53 12.43 -3.97 -18.80
CA SER A 53 10.98 -3.83 -18.76
C SER A 53 10.30 -4.64 -19.87
N GLY A 54 9.10 -5.15 -19.60
CA GLY A 54 8.20 -5.65 -20.63
C GLY A 54 7.63 -4.51 -21.49
N ASN A 55 6.89 -4.86 -22.54
CA ASN A 55 6.17 -3.91 -23.38
C ASN A 55 4.74 -4.39 -23.67
N PRO A 56 3.83 -3.51 -24.11
CA PRO A 56 2.41 -3.85 -24.31
C PRO A 56 2.16 -4.98 -25.32
N LEU A 57 3.10 -5.24 -26.24
CA LEU A 57 2.98 -6.31 -27.22
C LEU A 57 3.44 -7.67 -26.66
N GLY A 58 4.07 -7.71 -25.49
CA GLY A 58 4.53 -8.94 -24.84
C GLY A 58 5.68 -9.67 -25.55
N ILE A 59 6.26 -9.06 -26.59
CA ILE A 59 7.40 -9.62 -27.35
C ILE A 59 8.73 -9.04 -26.86
N SER A 60 9.86 -9.55 -27.33
CA SER A 60 11.16 -8.96 -26.97
C SER A 60 11.31 -7.55 -27.51
N ALA A 61 11.68 -6.59 -26.66
CA ALA A 61 11.98 -5.20 -27.04
C ALA A 61 13.46 -4.99 -27.44
N ASN A 62 14.26 -6.06 -27.54
CA ASN A 62 15.71 -5.92 -27.76
C ASN A 62 16.08 -5.27 -29.10
N SER A 63 15.22 -5.39 -30.11
CA SER A 63 15.43 -4.81 -31.44
C SER A 63 15.19 -3.29 -31.50
N ASP A 64 14.44 -2.73 -30.55
CA ASP A 64 14.06 -1.32 -30.56
C ASP A 64 14.04 -0.77 -29.11
N ARG A 65 15.22 -0.41 -28.62
CA ARG A 65 15.39 0.18 -27.29
C ARG A 65 15.74 1.66 -27.41
N LEU A 66 15.01 2.48 -26.67
CA LEU A 66 15.33 3.89 -26.47
C LEU A 66 16.03 4.09 -25.12
N ALA A 67 16.95 5.06 -25.06
CA ALA A 67 17.58 5.45 -23.81
C ALA A 67 16.56 6.08 -22.84
N MET A 68 16.77 5.89 -21.53
CA MET A 68 15.89 6.45 -20.50
C MET A 68 15.84 7.98 -20.55
N HIS A 69 17.00 8.62 -20.70
CA HIS A 69 17.12 10.04 -20.96
C HIS A 69 17.26 10.29 -22.48
N PRO A 70 16.53 11.27 -23.06
CA PRO A 70 15.57 12.17 -22.41
C PRO A 70 14.14 11.60 -22.31
N TYR A 71 13.82 10.59 -23.11
CA TYR A 71 12.44 10.21 -23.43
C TYR A 71 11.58 9.86 -22.22
N PHE A 72 12.02 8.92 -21.39
CA PHE A 72 11.24 8.44 -20.25
C PHE A 72 11.30 9.40 -19.07
N ILE A 73 12.39 10.15 -18.90
CA ILE A 73 12.48 11.20 -17.88
C ILE A 73 11.40 12.28 -18.07
N PHE A 74 11.25 12.81 -19.30
CA PHE A 74 10.20 13.79 -19.58
C PHE A 74 8.80 13.19 -19.52
N LYS A 75 8.63 11.94 -19.98
CA LYS A 75 7.36 11.22 -19.87
C LYS A 75 6.92 11.06 -18.40
N ASP A 76 7.84 10.63 -17.53
CA ASP A 76 7.58 10.43 -16.10
C ASP A 76 7.22 11.77 -15.45
N LEU A 77 7.94 12.85 -15.78
CA LEU A 77 7.67 14.19 -15.26
C LEU A 77 6.23 14.65 -15.52
N VAL A 78 5.69 14.39 -16.73
CA VAL A 78 4.28 14.72 -17.05
C VAL A 78 3.33 14.01 -16.09
N THR A 79 3.55 12.71 -15.86
CA THR A 79 2.68 11.92 -14.96
C THR A 79 2.85 12.30 -13.49
N ILE A 80 4.06 12.67 -13.06
CA ILE A 80 4.33 13.16 -11.70
C ILE A 80 3.55 14.46 -11.46
N ILE A 81 3.62 15.41 -12.40
CA ILE A 81 2.88 16.67 -12.30
C ILE A 81 1.37 16.42 -12.27
N ALA A 82 0.86 15.57 -13.17
CA ALA A 82 -0.56 15.21 -13.18
C ALA A 82 -1.00 14.54 -11.86
N GLY A 83 -0.17 13.66 -11.30
CA GLY A 83 -0.40 13.01 -10.01
C GLY A 83 -0.43 14.01 -8.86
N PHE A 84 0.48 14.98 -8.83
CA PHE A 84 0.47 16.06 -7.83
C PHE A 84 -0.77 16.94 -7.93
N ILE A 85 -1.23 17.25 -9.14
CA ILE A 85 -2.49 17.99 -9.33
C ILE A 85 -3.66 17.19 -8.74
N LEU A 86 -3.75 15.88 -9.02
CA LEU A 86 -4.80 15.03 -8.46
C LEU A 86 -4.75 14.97 -6.93
N ILE A 87 -3.57 14.78 -6.35
CA ILE A 87 -3.39 14.78 -4.90
C ILE A 87 -3.76 16.14 -4.30
N ALA A 88 -3.34 17.24 -4.93
CA ALA A 88 -3.68 18.58 -4.49
C ALA A 88 -5.20 18.81 -4.51
N LEU A 89 -5.91 18.32 -5.54
CA LEU A 89 -7.37 18.39 -5.59
C LEU A 89 -8.02 17.68 -4.40
N LEU A 90 -7.56 16.46 -4.10
CA LEU A 90 -8.06 15.69 -2.96
C LEU A 90 -7.76 16.40 -1.63
N VAL A 91 -6.53 16.86 -1.42
CA VAL A 91 -6.13 17.48 -0.16
C VAL A 91 -6.82 18.83 0.07
N PHE A 92 -6.89 19.69 -0.94
CA PHE A 92 -7.40 21.06 -0.76
C PHE A 92 -8.92 21.17 -0.88
N TYR A 93 -9.57 20.38 -1.72
CA TYR A 93 -11.01 20.53 -1.98
C TYR A 93 -11.85 19.41 -1.38
N MET A 94 -11.30 18.20 -1.18
CA MET A 94 -12.06 17.03 -0.75
C MET A 94 -11.30 16.13 0.26
N PRO A 95 -10.72 16.69 1.34
CA PRO A 95 -9.76 15.96 2.19
C PRO A 95 -10.34 14.70 2.85
N ASN A 96 -11.66 14.69 3.08
CA ASN A 96 -12.34 13.60 3.79
C ASN A 96 -13.11 12.67 2.86
N ALA A 97 -13.09 12.89 1.54
CA ALA A 97 -13.90 12.13 0.60
C ALA A 97 -13.53 10.64 0.50
N LEU A 98 -12.27 10.30 0.78
CA LEU A 98 -11.78 8.91 0.80
C LEU A 98 -11.65 8.35 2.23
N GLY A 99 -12.05 9.13 3.25
CA GLY A 99 -12.00 8.74 4.65
C GLY A 99 -13.34 8.20 5.17
N HIS A 100 -13.33 7.63 6.37
CA HIS A 100 -14.53 7.19 7.07
C HIS A 100 -14.78 8.11 8.27
N SER A 101 -16.01 8.63 8.43
CA SER A 101 -16.36 9.57 9.51
C SER A 101 -16.07 9.01 10.90
N ASP A 102 -16.31 7.71 11.11
CA ASP A 102 -16.09 7.04 12.39
C ASP A 102 -14.62 7.10 12.86
N ASN A 103 -13.65 7.35 11.97
CA ASN A 103 -12.24 7.53 12.35
C ASN A 103 -11.96 8.90 13.01
N TYR A 104 -12.95 9.81 13.06
CA TYR A 104 -12.89 11.02 13.87
C TYR A 104 -13.41 10.83 15.31
N ILE A 105 -14.01 9.67 15.60
CA ILE A 105 -14.46 9.32 16.95
C ILE A 105 -13.32 8.59 17.64
N GLU A 106 -12.98 8.99 18.87
CA GLU A 106 -11.97 8.29 19.65
C GLU A 106 -12.33 6.81 19.82
N ALA A 107 -11.32 5.95 19.71
CA ALA A 107 -11.53 4.52 19.80
C ALA A 107 -12.01 4.13 21.21
N ASN A 108 -13.18 3.52 21.30
CA ASN A 108 -13.73 2.98 22.53
C ASN A 108 -13.72 1.44 22.47
N PRO A 109 -12.84 0.72 23.19
CA PRO A 109 -12.79 -0.75 23.18
C PRO A 109 -14.05 -1.45 23.68
N MET A 110 -14.97 -0.74 24.33
CA MET A 110 -16.22 -1.30 24.85
C MET A 110 -17.41 -1.07 23.91
N SER A 111 -17.23 -0.32 22.81
CA SER A 111 -18.31 0.02 21.88
C SER A 111 -17.84 -0.04 20.42
N THR A 112 -18.33 -1.02 19.67
CA THR A 112 -18.05 -1.17 18.25
C THR A 112 -19.00 -0.30 17.42
N PRO A 113 -18.50 0.56 16.51
CA PRO A 113 -19.34 1.30 15.57
C PRO A 113 -20.17 0.35 14.70
N ALA A 114 -21.41 0.76 14.40
CA ALA A 114 -22.29 -0.01 13.52
C ALA A 114 -21.72 -0.16 12.09
N SER A 115 -20.94 0.82 11.63
CA SER A 115 -20.29 0.86 10.30
C SER A 115 -18.78 0.61 10.37
N CYS A 116 -18.33 -0.40 11.12
CA CYS A 116 -16.92 -0.78 11.13
C CYS A 116 -16.52 -1.45 9.81
N VAL A 117 -15.91 -0.67 8.91
CA VAL A 117 -15.53 -1.15 7.59
C VAL A 117 -14.11 -0.74 7.22
N PRO A 118 -13.35 -1.58 6.47
CA PRO A 118 -12.01 -1.23 6.05
C PRO A 118 -12.05 -0.12 5.00
N GLU A 119 -10.93 0.57 4.85
CA GLU A 119 -10.73 1.61 3.86
C GLU A 119 -10.99 1.10 2.44
N TRP A 120 -11.37 2.01 1.55
CA TRP A 120 -11.89 1.70 0.22
C TRP A 120 -10.97 0.81 -0.63
N TYR A 121 -9.65 0.90 -0.47
CA TYR A 121 -8.68 0.10 -1.21
C TYR A 121 -8.64 -1.38 -0.78
N TYR A 122 -9.29 -1.74 0.33
CA TYR A 122 -9.55 -3.13 0.74
C TYR A 122 -10.97 -3.61 0.40
N ALA A 123 -11.80 -2.80 -0.26
CA ALA A 123 -13.21 -3.14 -0.49
C ALA A 123 -13.41 -4.43 -1.30
N ILE A 124 -12.47 -4.79 -2.19
CA ILE A 124 -12.52 -6.04 -2.97
C ILE A 124 -12.40 -7.30 -2.11
N LEU A 125 -11.86 -7.17 -0.89
CA LEU A 125 -11.72 -8.27 0.06
C LEU A 125 -12.98 -8.45 0.94
N ARG A 126 -14.04 -7.67 0.72
CA ARG A 126 -15.36 -7.87 1.35
C ARG A 126 -16.10 -8.96 0.58
N ALA A 127 -15.84 -10.22 0.92
CA ALA A 127 -16.61 -11.38 0.49
C ALA A 127 -17.41 -11.94 1.67
#